data_AF-A0A6I4TFQ4-F1
#
_entry.id   AF-A0A6I4TFQ4-F1
#
_cell.length_a   1.000
_cell.length_b   1.000
_cell.length_c   1.000
_cell.angle_alpha   90.00
_cell.angle_beta   90.00
_cell.angle_gamma   90.00
#
_symmetry.space_group_name_H-M   'P 1'
#
loop_
_entity.id
_entity.type
_entity.pdbx_description
1 polymer ?
#
loop_
_entity_poly.entity_id
_entity_poly.type
_entity_poly.pdbx_seq_one_letter_code
_entity_poly.pdbx_strand_id
1 'polypeptide(L)' 'MARILVDLPDDDIRWLDHAAAGQNVSRAALLREAVHTYRDRTASAGIERFFGIWQDRSAPRDEDAQ' A
#
# COMPACT_ATOMS: atom_id res chain seq x y z
N MET A 1 -0.38 19.21 -4.86
CA MET A 1 0.06 18.64 -3.56
C MET A 1 -0.90 19.11 -2.49
N ALA A 2 -1.31 18.22 -1.58
CA ALA A 2 -2.14 18.57 -0.42
C ALA A 2 -1.28 18.55 0.85
N ARG A 3 -1.59 19.42 1.82
CA ARG A 3 -0.97 19.43 3.15
C ARG A 3 -1.92 18.76 4.14
N ILE A 4 -1.38 17.90 4.99
CA ILE A 4 -2.12 17.24 6.07
C ILE A 4 -1.51 17.64 7.42
N LEU A 5 -2.33 17.65 8.45
CA LEU A 5 -1.90 17.71 9.84
C LEU A 5 -2.17 16.34 10.46
N VAL A 6 -1.21 15.86 11.24
CA VAL A 6 -1.30 14.57 11.92
C VAL A 6 -0.60 14.72 13.26
N ASP A 7 -1.25 14.20 14.30
CA ASP A 7 -0.67 14.14 15.63
C ASP A 7 0.14 12.85 15.75
N LEU A 8 1.42 12.99 16.11
CA LEU A 8 2.31 11.87 16.40
C LEU A 8 2.89 12.06 17.80
N PRO A 9 3.09 10.98 18.56
CA PRO A 9 3.90 11.02 19.77
C PRO A 9 5.29 11.63 19.53
N ASP A 10 5.81 12.35 20.52
CA ASP A 10 7.12 13.00 20.41
C ASP A 10 8.26 12.00 20.12
N ASP A 11 8.15 10.77 20.62
CA ASP A 11 9.11 9.70 20.35
C ASP A 11 9.15 9.32 18.88
N ASP A 12 7.99 9.24 18.22
CA ASP A 12 7.90 8.91 16.80
C ASP A 12 8.47 10.04 15.93
N ILE A 13 8.24 11.31 16.33
CA ILE A 13 8.84 12.47 15.67
C ILE A 13 10.37 12.43 15.77
N ARG A 14 10.92 12.17 16.97
CA ARG A 14 12.37 12.06 17.18
C ARG A 14 12.98 10.93 16.35
N TRP A 15 12.31 9.78 16.34
CA TRP A 15 12.74 8.64 15.53
C TRP A 15 12.74 8.97 14.03
N LEU A 16 11.70 9.63 13.53
CA LEU A 16 11.60 10.06 12.13
C LEU A 16 12.73 11.02 11.74
N ASP A 17 13.03 12.00 12.59
CA ASP A 17 14.11 12.97 12.33
C ASP A 17 15.48 12.27 12.30
N HIS A 18 15.74 11.34 13.23
CA HIS A 18 16.96 10.53 13.23
C HIS A 18 17.07 9.63 11.99
N ALA A 19 15.98 8.95 11.63
CA ALA A 19 15.93 8.07 10.45
C ALA A 19 16.14 8.84 9.14
N ALA A 20 15.59 10.05 9.03
CA ALA A 20 15.77 10.92 7.88
C ALA A 20 17.21 11.46 7.79
N ALA A 21 17.79 11.86 8.93
CA ALA A 21 19.19 12.30 9.01
C ALA A 21 20.16 11.18 8.64
N GLY A 22 19.95 9.95 9.12
CA GLY A 22 20.78 8.79 8.77
C GLY A 22 20.76 8.44 7.29
N GLN A 23 19.72 8.85 6.55
CA GLN A 23 19.57 8.63 5.11
C GLN A 23 19.88 9.89 4.28
N ASN A 24 20.26 11.00 4.92
CA ASN A 24 20.50 12.30 4.30
C ASN A 24 19.33 12.81 3.45
N VAL A 25 18.09 12.58 3.91
CA VAL A 25 16.85 13.04 3.26
C VAL A 25 16.02 13.90 4.20
N SER A 26 15.11 14.70 3.64
CA SER A 26 14.13 15.42 4.48
C SER A 26 13.10 14.45 5.07
N ARG A 27 12.62 14.73 6.29
CA ARG A 27 11.51 13.98 6.93
C ARG A 27 10.29 13.82 6.01
N ALA A 28 9.92 14.87 5.28
CA ALA A 28 8.77 14.83 4.38
C ALA A 28 9.02 13.91 3.17
N ALA A 29 10.26 13.78 2.70
CA ALA A 29 10.61 12.83 1.65
C ALA A 29 10.48 11.39 2.16
N LEU A 30 11.06 11.10 3.33
CA LEU A 30 10.95 9.80 3.98
C LEU A 30 9.48 9.39 4.21
N LEU A 31 8.63 10.31 4.70
CA LEU A 31 7.20 10.04 4.88
C LEU A 31 6.48 9.74 3.56
N ARG A 32 6.79 10.45 2.47
CA ARG A 32 6.18 10.17 1.15
C ARG A 32 6.56 8.78 0.65
N GLU A 33 7.82 8.40 0.81
CA GLU A 33 8.30 7.07 0.45
C GLU A 33 7.62 5.99 1.30
N ALA A 34 7.58 6.16 2.62
CA ALA A 34 6.91 5.23 3.53
C ALA A 34 5.43 5.02 3.17
N VAL A 35 4.71 6.09 2.82
CA VAL A 35 3.31 6.01 2.36
C VAL A 35 3.21 5.23 1.04
N HIS A 36 4.13 5.45 0.09
CA HIS A 36 4.14 4.71 -1.17
C HIS A 36 4.38 3.21 -0.94
N THR A 37 5.42 2.87 -0.18
CA THR A 37 5.74 1.48 0.17
C THR A 37 4.60 0.80 0.93
N TYR A 38 3.94 1.50 1.86
CA TYR A 38 2.78 0.96 2.58
C TYR A 38 1.61 0.66 1.63
N ARG A 39 1.34 1.55 0.66
CA ARG A 39 0.29 1.33 -0.35
C ARG A 39 0.61 0.13 -1.23
N ASP A 40 1.84 0.00 -1.69
CA ASP A 40 2.26 -1.09 -2.57
C ASP A 40 2.15 -2.43 -1.86
N ARG A 41 2.64 -2.53 -0.61
CA ARG A 41 2.46 -3.74 0.22
C ARG A 41 1.00 -4.09 0.44
N THR A 42 0.16 -3.08 0.70
CA THR A 42 -1.29 -3.29 0.92
C THR A 42 -2.00 -3.73 -0.36
N ALA A 43 -1.62 -3.16 -1.50
CA ALA A 43 -2.16 -3.52 -2.81
C ALA A 43 -1.78 -4.96 -3.20
N SER A 44 -0.51 -5.35 -3.03
CA SER A 44 -0.03 -6.72 -3.26
C SER A 44 -0.75 -7.73 -2.37
N ALA A 45 -0.95 -7.42 -1.09
CA ALA A 45 -1.73 -8.28 -0.20
C ALA A 45 -3.20 -8.43 -0.66
N GLY A 46 -3.78 -7.42 -1.33
CA GLY A 46 -5.08 -7.54 -1.99
C GLY A 46 -5.02 -8.50 -3.18
N ILE A 47 -4.05 -8.34 -4.08
CA ILE A 47 -3.88 -9.20 -5.25
C ILE A 47 -3.69 -10.67 -4.83
N GLU A 48 -2.84 -10.95 -3.83
CA GLU A 48 -2.63 -12.31 -3.30
C GLU A 48 -3.91 -12.90 -2.69
N ARG A 49 -4.74 -12.09 -2.02
CA ARG A 49 -6.01 -12.53 -1.44
C ARG A 49 -7.11 -12.80 -2.47
N PHE A 50 -7.06 -12.19 -3.63
CA PHE A 50 -8.13 -12.28 -4.66
C PHE A 50 -7.69 -13.03 -5.93
N PHE A 51 -6.44 -13.47 -6.03
CA PHE A 51 -5.98 -14.35 -7.11
C PHE A 51 -6.72 -15.70 -7.03
N GLY A 52 -7.47 -16.05 -8.08
CA GLY A 52 -8.19 -17.34 -8.19
C GLY A 52 -9.72 -17.26 -8.08
N ILE A 53 -10.31 -16.13 -7.65
CA ILE A 53 -11.77 -16.01 -7.47
C ILE A 53 -12.52 -16.07 -8.82
N TRP A 54 -11.86 -15.71 -9.91
CA TRP A 54 -12.41 -15.77 -11.27
C TRP A 54 -12.11 -17.09 -12.00
N GLN A 55 -11.30 -17.98 -11.40
CA GLN A 55 -10.81 -19.17 -12.11
C GLN A 55 -11.86 -20.31 -12.18
N ASP A 56 -12.91 -20.25 -11.35
CA ASP A 56 -13.95 -21.28 -11.29
C ASP A 56 -15.25 -20.91 -12.04
N ARG A 57 -15.16 -19.99 -13.02
CA ARG A 57 -16.24 -19.86 -14.01
C ARG A 57 -15.99 -20.89 -15.11
N SER A 58 -16.54 -22.08 -14.91
CA SER A 58 -16.88 -22.97 -16.03
C SER A 58 -17.72 -22.15 -17.01
N ALA A 59 -17.28 -22.03 -18.26
CA ALA A 59 -18.10 -21.43 -19.30
C ALA A 59 -19.48 -22.12 -19.29
N PRO A 60 -20.59 -21.39 -19.44
CA PRO A 60 -21.90 -22.02 -19.57
C PRO A 60 -21.80 -23.03 -20.69
N ARG A 61 -22.10 -24.29 -20.37
CA ARG A 61 -22.18 -25.35 -21.35
C ARG A 61 -23.36 -25.02 -22.25
N ASP A 62 -23.08 -24.71 -23.52
CA ASP A 62 -24.08 -24.58 -24.56
C ASP A 62 -24.66 -25.98 -24.86
N GLU A 63 -25.53 -26.48 -23.98
CA GLU A 63 -26.45 -27.59 -24.24
C GLU A 63 -27.84 -27.01 -24.10
N ASP A 64 -28.40 -26.50 -25.20
CA ASP A 64 -29.84 -26.47 -25.51
C ASP A 64 -30.02 -25.74 -26.86
N ALA A 65 -29.64 -26.42 -27.94
CA ALA A 65 -30.02 -26.05 -29.29
C ALA A 65 -30.41 -27.30 -30.08
N GLN A 66 -31.51 -27.95 -29.69
CA GLN A 66 -32.36 -28.70 -30.62
C GLN A 66 -33.76 -28.92 -30.06
#